data_AF-A0A6C0LEJ4-F1
#
_entry.id   AF-A0A6C0LEJ4-F1
#
_cell.length_a   1.000
_cell.length_b   1.000
_cell.length_c   1.000
_cell.angle_alpha   90.00
_cell.angle_beta   90.00
_cell.angle_gamma   90.00
#
_symmetry.space_group_name_H-M   'P 1'
#
loop_
_entity.id
_entity.type
_entity.pdbx_description
1 polymer ?
#
loop_
_entity_poly.entity_id
_entity_poly.type
_entity_poly.pdbx_seq_one_letter_code
_entity_poly.pdbx_strand_id
1 'polypeptide(L)'
;MEYPILDKIPLFPLIKNFRANNVFNAFILAALFQTILLSLTFSSRDLVKKYETNEFWRWTISIIYIFIITIISYTVMYLVFGFGGGMLVKN
;
A
#
# COMPACT_ATOMS: atom_id res chain seq x y z
N MET A 1 35.25 -2.83 6.74
CA MET A 1 35.19 -2.63 5.29
C MET A 1 33.94 -1.81 5.02
N GLU A 2 34.10 -0.50 4.92
CA GLU A 2 33.00 0.40 4.53
C GLU A 2 32.66 0.09 3.07
N TYR A 3 31.38 -0.13 2.77
CA TYR A 3 30.87 -0.33 1.42
C TYR A 3 30.24 0.99 0.95
N PRO A 4 31.00 1.91 0.32
CA PRO A 4 30.59 3.31 0.12
C PRO A 4 29.57 3.53 -1.01
N ILE A 5 29.07 2.44 -1.61
CA ILE A 5 28.20 2.47 -2.79
C ILE A 5 26.73 2.23 -2.42
N LEU A 6 26.45 1.58 -1.28
CA LEU A 6 25.08 1.26 -0.86
C LEU A 6 24.36 2.42 -0.16
N ASP A 7 25.11 3.40 0.37
CA ASP A 7 24.55 4.51 1.16
C ASP A 7 24.00 5.69 0.33
N LYS A 8 24.22 5.72 -1.00
CA LYS A 8 23.94 6.92 -1.83
C LYS A 8 22.71 6.84 -2.72
N ILE A 9 22.03 5.70 -2.80
CA ILE A 9 20.82 5.57 -3.62
C ILE A 9 19.66 5.36 -2.66
N PRO A 10 18.76 6.34 -2.44
CA PRO A 10 17.49 6.04 -1.81
C PRO A 10 16.78 5.03 -2.72
N LEU A 11 16.79 3.76 -2.30
CA LEU A 11 16.19 2.62 -3.02
C LEU A 11 14.69 2.85 -3.29
N PHE A 12 14.07 3.71 -2.48
CA PHE A 12 12.67 4.09 -2.57
C PHE A 12 12.52 5.61 -2.48
N PRO A 13 11.54 6.22 -3.18
CA PRO A 13 10.57 5.55 -4.05
C PRO A 13 11.17 5.15 -5.39
N LEU A 14 10.75 3.99 -5.92
CA LEU A 14 11.21 3.47 -7.22
C LEU A 14 10.89 4.45 -8.35
N ILE A 15 9.72 5.10 -8.29
CA ILE A 15 9.28 6.12 -9.24
C ILE A 15 9.34 7.48 -8.53
N LYS A 16 10.43 8.22 -8.76
CA LYS A 16 10.67 9.51 -8.10
C LYS A 16 9.82 10.67 -8.64
N ASN A 17 9.35 10.55 -9.89
CA ASN A 17 8.63 11.62 -10.60
C ASN A 17 7.11 11.62 -10.34
N PHE A 18 6.57 10.58 -9.70
CA PHE A 18 5.14 10.40 -9.50
C PHE A 18 4.76 10.47 -8.02
N ARG A 19 5.17 11.56 -7.37
CA ARG A 19 4.79 11.87 -5.99
C ARG A 19 3.51 12.71 -5.95
N ALA A 20 2.78 12.60 -4.82
CA ALA A 20 1.54 13.33 -4.56
C ALA A 20 1.77 14.82 -4.22
N ASN A 21 2.52 15.53 -5.06
CA ASN A 21 2.88 16.94 -4.85
C ASN A 21 1.83 17.90 -5.45
N ASN A 22 1.00 17.40 -6.37
CA ASN A 22 -0.08 18.13 -7.01
C ASN A 22 -1.40 17.34 -6.84
N VAL A 23 -2.54 18.05 -6.82
CA VAL A 23 -3.88 17.46 -6.66
C VAL A 23 -4.16 16.37 -7.69
N PHE A 24 -3.76 16.58 -8.95
CA PHE A 24 -3.95 15.60 -10.02
C PHE A 24 -3.20 14.29 -9.75
N ASN A 25 -1.92 14.38 -9.36
CA ASN A 25 -1.15 13.19 -9.01
C ASN A 25 -1.74 12.51 -7.77
N ALA A 26 -2.11 13.28 -6.74
CA ALA A 26 -2.75 12.72 -5.54
C ALA A 26 -4.03 11.94 -5.88
N PHE A 27 -4.85 12.46 -6.79
CA PHE A 27 -6.04 11.77 -7.28
C PHE A 27 -5.69 10.44 -7.98
N ILE A 28 -4.71 10.44 -8.88
CA ILE A 28 -4.31 9.20 -9.59
C ILE A 28 -3.71 8.19 -8.61
N LEU A 29 -2.83 8.62 -7.70
CA LEU A 29 -2.27 7.72 -6.70
C LEU A 29 -3.37 7.14 -5.79
N ALA A 30 -4.39 7.93 -5.42
CA ALA A 30 -5.53 7.43 -4.66
C ALA A 30 -6.34 6.40 -5.45
N ALA A 31 -6.60 6.65 -6.74
CA ALA A 31 -7.29 5.70 -7.62
C ALA A 31 -6.51 4.38 -7.74
N LEU A 32 -5.19 4.45 -7.98
CA LEU A 32 -4.32 3.28 -8.05
C LEU A 32 -4.31 2.49 -6.73
N PHE A 33 -4.21 3.18 -5.60
CA PHE A 33 -4.28 2.54 -4.29
C PHE A 33 -5.60 1.78 -4.10
N GLN A 34 -6.73 2.40 -4.46
CA GLN A 34 -8.05 1.74 -4.37
C GLN A 34 -8.16 0.53 -5.29
N THR A 35 -7.65 0.62 -6.53
CA THR A 35 -7.63 -0.52 -7.45
C THR A 35 -6.81 -1.68 -6.89
N ILE A 36 -5.59 -1.41 -6.41
CA ILE A 36 -4.72 -2.44 -5.81
C ILE A 36 -5.41 -3.10 -4.60
N LEU A 37 -5.97 -2.28 -3.71
CA LEU A 37 -6.66 -2.74 -2.51
C LEU A 37 -7.86 -3.63 -2.86
N LEU A 38 -8.70 -3.21 -3.81
CA LEU A 38 -9.85 -4.00 -4.28
C LEU A 38 -9.41 -5.29 -4.97
N SER A 39 -8.42 -5.23 -5.87
CA SER A 39 -7.92 -6.42 -6.57
C SER A 39 -7.35 -7.46 -5.60
N LEU A 40 -6.56 -7.04 -4.60
CA LEU A 40 -6.05 -7.93 -3.55
C LEU A 40 -7.20 -8.51 -2.71
N THR A 41 -8.16 -7.66 -2.33
CA THR A 41 -9.33 -8.07 -1.53
C THR A 41 -10.19 -9.10 -2.25
N PHE A 42 -10.41 -8.95 -3.56
CA PHE A 42 -11.18 -9.95 -4.31
C PHE A 42 -10.37 -11.21 -4.59
N SER A 43 -9.10 -11.07 -4.98
CA SER A 43 -8.24 -12.22 -5.30
C SER A 43 -7.99 -13.14 -4.11
N SER A 44 -7.97 -12.60 -2.88
CA SER A 44 -7.73 -13.40 -1.67
C SER A 44 -9.00 -13.73 -0.87
N ARG A 45 -10.19 -13.27 -1.32
CA ARG A 45 -11.47 -13.51 -0.63
C ARG A 45 -11.78 -15.00 -0.48
N ASP A 46 -11.54 -15.78 -1.54
CA ASP A 46 -11.85 -17.21 -1.56
C ASP A 46 -10.98 -18.02 -0.59
N LEU A 47 -9.74 -17.55 -0.33
CA LEU A 47 -8.86 -18.16 0.66
C LEU A 47 -9.38 -17.91 2.07
N VAL A 48 -9.85 -16.69 2.34
CA VAL A 48 -10.31 -16.28 3.68
C VAL A 48 -11.67 -16.88 4.02
N LYS A 49 -12.57 -17.00 3.04
CA LYS A 49 -13.91 -17.56 3.22
C LYS A 49 -13.89 -18.97 3.82
N LYS A 50 -12.83 -19.75 3.59
CA LYS A 50 -12.66 -21.10 4.16
C LYS A 50 -12.48 -21.11 5.69
N TYR A 51 -12.04 -20.00 6.27
CA TYR A 51 -11.78 -19.87 7.71
C TYR A 51 -12.92 -19.18 8.46
N GLU A 52 -13.90 -18.60 7.75
CA GLU A 52 -15.09 -17.93 8.31
C GLU A 52 -16.17 -18.96 8.74
N THR A 53 -15.85 -19.83 9.70
CA THR A 53 -16.72 -20.97 10.09
C THR A 53 -17.89 -20.58 11.01
N ASN A 54 -17.80 -19.46 11.73
CA ASN A 54 -18.83 -18.96 12.66
C ASN A 54 -18.99 -17.44 12.47
N GLU A 55 -20.18 -16.88 12.70
CA GLU A 55 -20.52 -15.48 12.46
C GLU A 55 -19.64 -14.48 13.24
N PHE A 56 -19.32 -14.77 14.51
CA PHE A 56 -18.39 -13.95 15.30
C PHE A 56 -16.96 -14.00 14.75
N TRP A 57 -16.51 -15.20 14.37
CA TRP A 57 -15.20 -15.40 13.76
C TRP A 57 -15.11 -14.78 12.37
N ARG A 58 -16.18 -14.80 11.59
CA ARG A 58 -16.30 -14.16 10.28
C ARG A 58 -16.02 -12.67 10.36
N TRP A 59 -16.64 -11.99 11.34
CA TRP A 59 -16.44 -10.55 11.54
C TRP A 59 -15.00 -10.23 11.94
N THR A 60 -14.46 -10.97 12.92
CA THR A 60 -13.08 -10.77 13.42
C THR A 60 -12.04 -11.04 12.34
N ILE A 61 -12.17 -12.16 11.61
CA ILE A 61 -11.29 -12.53 10.50
C ILE A 61 -11.37 -11.49 9.38
N SER A 62 -12.56 -10.99 9.05
CA SER A 62 -12.74 -9.96 8.02
C SER A 62 -12.02 -8.65 8.37
N ILE A 63 -12.06 -8.22 9.63
CA ILE A 63 -11.36 -7.01 10.08
C ILE A 63 -9.85 -7.19 9.96
N ILE A 64 -9.32 -8.28 10.49
CA ILE A 64 -7.87 -8.58 10.43
C ILE A 64 -7.43 -8.71 8.96
N TYR A 65 -8.24 -9.36 8.13
CA TYR A 65 -7.99 -9.52 6.70
C TYR A 65 -7.88 -8.19 5.96
N ILE A 66 -8.88 -7.30 6.12
CA ILE A 66 -8.88 -5.98 5.49
C ILE A 66 -7.70 -5.14 5.99
N PHE A 67 -7.39 -5.23 7.28
CA PHE A 67 -6.25 -4.54 7.88
C PHE A 67 -4.92 -4.97 7.24
N ILE A 68 -4.69 -6.28 7.11
CA ILE A 68 -3.48 -6.84 6.47
C ILE A 68 -3.39 -6.39 5.01
N ILE A 69 -4.48 -6.49 4.23
CA ILE A 69 -4.47 -6.04 2.83
C ILE A 69 -4.16 -4.54 2.73
N THR A 70 -4.72 -3.74 3.63
CA THR A 70 -4.48 -2.29 3.66
C THR A 70 -3.01 -1.99 3.91
N ILE A 71 -2.38 -2.67 4.88
CA ILE A 71 -0.94 -2.52 5.16
C ILE A 71 -0.10 -2.91 3.94
N ILE A 72 -0.40 -4.05 3.31
CA ILE A 72 0.34 -4.52 2.13
C ILE A 72 0.20 -3.52 0.98
N SER A 73 -1.03 -3.11 0.68
CA SER A 73 -1.33 -2.15 -0.40
C SER A 73 -0.65 -0.81 -0.14
N TYR A 74 -0.67 -0.32 1.10
CA TYR A 74 -0.01 0.92 1.50
C TYR A 74 1.51 0.80 1.36
N THR A 75 2.09 -0.31 1.82
CA THR A 75 3.54 -0.56 1.72
C THR A 75 4.00 -0.58 0.28
N VAL A 76 3.28 -1.27 -0.62
CA VAL A 76 3.59 -1.29 -2.05
C VAL A 76 3.52 0.13 -2.62
N MET A 77 2.46 0.89 -2.33
CA MET A 77 2.32 2.26 -2.81
C MET A 77 3.40 3.21 -2.25
N TYR A 78 3.79 3.03 -0.99
CA TYR A 78 4.87 3.79 -0.36
C TYR A 78 6.22 3.50 -1.02
N LEU A 79 6.56 2.23 -1.22
CA LEU A 79 7.83 1.83 -1.84
C LEU A 79 7.90 2.23 -3.32
N VAL A 80 6.82 2.04 -4.08
CA VAL A 80 6.83 2.32 -5.52
C VAL A 80 6.76 3.83 -5.81
N PHE A 81 5.87 4.56 -5.13
CA PHE A 81 5.54 5.94 -5.49
C PHE A 81 5.84 6.97 -4.40
N GLY A 82 6.21 6.55 -3.19
CA GLY A 82 6.36 7.45 -2.04
C GLY A 82 5.01 7.98 -1.56
N PHE A 83 3.95 7.18 -1.73
CA PHE A 83 2.58 7.50 -1.33
C PHE A 83 2.51 7.86 0.16
N GLY A 84 1.82 8.95 0.50
CA GLY A 84 1.70 9.43 1.89
C GLY A 84 2.82 10.37 2.37
N GLY A 85 3.95 10.47 1.66
CA GLY A 85 5.06 11.36 2.03
C GLY A 85 5.06 12.75 1.36
N GLY A 86 4.37 12.91 0.23
CA GLY A 86 4.48 14.12 -0.60
C GLY A 86 3.73 15.36 -0.08
N MET A 87 2.67 15.18 0.70
CA MET A 87 1.78 16.29 1.11
C MET A 87 2.23 16.99 2.40
N LEU A 88 3.18 16.41 3.15
CA LEU A 88 3.67 16.95 4.44
C LEU A 88 5.06 17.59 4.34
N VAL A 89 5.73 17.50 3.18
CA VAL A 89 6.99 18.21 2.96
C VAL A 89 6.65 19.63 2.56
N LYS A 90 6.58 20.51 3.57
CA LYS A 90 6.50 21.96 3.41
C LYS A 90 7.69 22.42 2.56
N ASN A 91 7.43 23.17 1.48
CA ASN A 91 8.43 24.02 0.84
C ASN A 91 9.05 24.97 1.87
#